data_AF-A0A1C5T0M0-F1
#
_entry.id   AF-A0A1C5T0M0-F1
#
_cell.length_a   1.000
_cell.length_b   1.000
_cell.length_c   1.000
_cell.angle_alpha   90.00
_cell.angle_beta   90.00
_cell.angle_gamma   90.00
#
_symmetry.space_group_name_H-M   'P 1'
#
loop_
_entity.id
_entity.type
_entity.pdbx_description
1 polymer ?
#
loop_
_entity_poly.entity_id
_entity_poly.type
_entity_poly.pdbx_seq_one_letter_code
_entity_poly.pdbx_strand_id
1 'polypeptide(L)'
;MIIGVEHQSTFDKNMIFRILNYDAATYINQVESKKEVYPVGSFVFYTGDEEWKLPETLKETLKSIPSEMEPNINDWRLPVVDLKTMDARKLMNRRLRDVVEISQSMFAGSYDGLRENRKIETESFMMAATFTCTNIRREDLPEGNEINMCKAMDQLFQRMRDEGKLNTLKELLKVKLGTLSIFLEKQLTNASLEKLNVVTLNIFNINSEEDVLKIIN
;
A
#
# COMPACT_ATOMS: atom_id res chain seq x y z
N MET A 1 -15.24 12.08 24.71
CA MET A 1 -14.64 12.56 23.45
C MET A 1 -14.95 11.54 22.37
N ILE A 2 -15.34 12.00 21.19
CA ILE A 2 -15.61 11.18 20.01
C ILE A 2 -14.52 11.50 18.99
N ILE A 3 -13.88 10.47 18.43
CA ILE A 3 -12.82 10.60 17.44
C ILE A 3 -13.30 9.98 16.12
N GLY A 4 -13.33 10.80 15.07
CA GLY A 4 -13.52 10.33 13.70
C GLY A 4 -12.18 10.08 13.01
N VAL A 5 -12.12 9.01 12.22
CA VAL A 5 -10.96 8.72 11.36
C VAL A 5 -11.48 8.51 9.96
N GLU A 6 -11.05 9.36 9.03
CA GLU A 6 -11.36 9.21 7.61
C GLU A 6 -10.11 8.70 6.88
N HIS A 7 -10.18 7.54 6.26
CA HIS A 7 -9.09 7.04 5.42
C HIS A 7 -9.14 7.69 4.02
N GLN A 8 -7.98 8.07 3.50
CA GLN A 8 -7.82 8.57 2.13
C GLN A 8 -6.54 8.00 1.49
N SER A 9 -6.65 7.58 0.23
CA SER A 9 -5.49 7.19 -0.60
C SER A 9 -5.31 8.10 -1.82
N THR A 10 -6.22 9.04 -2.06
CA THR A 10 -6.17 9.98 -3.18
C THR A 10 -6.45 11.41 -2.69
N PHE A 11 -6.08 12.40 -3.49
CA PHE A 11 -6.32 13.79 -3.16
C PHE A 11 -7.81 14.15 -3.33
N ASP A 12 -8.47 14.47 -2.22
CA ASP A 12 -9.84 15.02 -2.22
C ASP A 12 -9.82 16.48 -1.72
N LYS A 13 -10.01 17.42 -2.65
CA LYS A 13 -10.06 18.87 -2.34
C LYS A 13 -11.24 19.25 -1.44
N ASN A 14 -12.26 18.40 -1.35
CA ASN A 14 -13.44 18.64 -0.53
C ASN A 14 -13.34 17.98 0.85
N MET A 15 -12.21 17.35 1.18
CA MET A 15 -12.03 16.60 2.41
C MET A 15 -12.36 17.41 3.67
N ILE A 16 -11.92 18.67 3.71
CA ILE A 16 -12.23 19.55 4.83
C ILE A 16 -13.73 19.78 5.03
N PHE A 17 -14.49 19.96 3.94
CA PHE A 17 -15.94 20.14 4.02
C PHE A 17 -16.66 18.88 4.47
N ARG A 18 -16.15 17.70 4.11
CA ARG A 18 -16.68 16.41 4.56
C ARG A 18 -16.48 16.22 6.06
N ILE A 19 -15.25 16.42 6.54
CA ILE A 19 -14.92 16.35 7.97
C ILE A 19 -15.76 17.34 8.78
N LEU A 20 -15.89 18.58 8.30
CA LEU A 20 -16.74 19.58 8.93
C LEU A 20 -18.19 19.12 9.05
N ASN A 21 -18.73 18.54 7.98
CA ASN A 21 -20.10 18.02 8.00
C ASN A 21 -20.25 16.86 8.99
N TYR A 22 -19.29 15.93 9.04
CA TYR A 22 -19.32 14.79 9.96
C TYR A 22 -19.26 15.25 11.42
N ASP A 23 -18.35 16.17 11.75
CA ASP A 23 -18.21 16.71 13.10
C ASP A 23 -19.48 17.47 13.51
N ALA A 24 -20.00 18.34 12.64
CA ALA A 24 -21.22 19.10 12.89
C ALA A 24 -22.43 18.18 13.09
N ALA A 25 -22.63 17.19 12.21
CA ALA A 25 -23.70 16.21 12.34
C ALA A 25 -23.60 15.41 13.64
N THR A 26 -22.38 15.06 14.07
CA THR A 26 -22.14 14.36 15.33
C THR A 26 -22.52 15.23 16.54
N TYR A 27 -22.18 16.52 16.53
CA TYR A 27 -22.62 17.45 17.57
C TYR A 27 -24.14 17.63 17.59
N ILE A 28 -24.77 17.82 16.43
CA ILE A 28 -26.23 17.96 16.29
C ILE A 28 -26.93 16.74 16.90
N ASN A 29 -26.50 15.53 16.53
CA ASN A 29 -27.06 14.29 17.05
C ASN A 29 -26.96 14.17 18.58
N GLN A 30 -25.85 14.64 19.17
CA GLN A 30 -25.68 14.64 20.63
C GLN A 30 -26.69 15.58 21.32
N VAL A 31 -26.85 16.79 20.79
CA VAL A 31 -27.78 17.81 21.32
C VAL A 31 -29.23 17.33 21.19
N GLU A 32 -29.62 16.83 20.02
CA GLU A 32 -30.98 16.36 19.76
C GLU A 32 -31.34 15.14 20.61
N SER A 33 -30.37 14.28 20.91
CA SER A 33 -30.55 13.13 21.80
C SER A 33 -30.68 13.48 23.29
N LYS A 34 -30.65 14.78 23.65
CA LYS A 34 -30.58 15.27 25.05
C LYS A 34 -29.45 14.62 25.87
N LYS A 35 -28.40 14.18 25.18
CA LYS A 35 -27.20 13.64 25.82
C LYS A 35 -26.28 14.80 26.19
N GLU A 36 -25.40 14.56 27.16
CA GLU A 36 -24.29 15.46 27.43
C GLU A 36 -23.45 15.61 26.16
N VAL A 37 -23.02 16.84 25.86
CA VAL A 37 -22.25 17.14 24.66
C VAL A 37 -20.78 16.83 24.91
N TYR A 38 -20.26 15.80 24.26
CA TYR A 38 -18.85 15.46 24.29
C TYR A 38 -18.11 16.11 23.12
N PRO A 39 -16.82 16.47 23.32
CA PRO A 39 -15.99 16.96 22.22
C PRO A 39 -15.88 15.93 21.10
N VAL A 40 -16.05 16.40 19.86
CA VAL A 40 -15.83 15.67 18.62
C VAL A 40 -14.59 16.24 17.95
N GLY A 41 -13.73 15.37 17.46
CA GLY A 41 -12.63 15.74 16.58
C GLY A 41 -12.34 14.63 15.59
N SER A 42 -12.04 15.01 14.36
CA SER A 42 -11.73 14.06 13.30
C SER A 42 -10.37 14.32 12.69
N PHE A 43 -9.71 13.27 12.20
CA PHE A 43 -8.48 13.39 11.42
C PHE A 43 -8.53 12.50 10.18
N VAL A 44 -7.76 12.89 9.18
CA VAL A 44 -7.58 12.12 7.95
C VAL A 44 -6.35 11.25 8.10
N PHE A 45 -6.51 9.94 7.94
CA PHE A 45 -5.38 9.02 7.79
C PHE A 45 -5.09 8.85 6.31
N TYR A 46 -3.99 9.44 5.85
CA TYR A 46 -3.63 9.50 4.43
C TYR A 46 -2.53 8.49 4.09
N THR A 47 -2.80 7.65 3.10
CA THR A 47 -1.89 6.58 2.63
C THR A 47 -1.67 6.66 1.11
N GLY A 48 -1.72 7.85 0.52
CA GLY A 48 -1.53 8.02 -0.92
C GLY A 48 -0.08 7.85 -1.35
N ASP A 49 0.13 7.73 -2.67
CA ASP A 49 1.46 7.54 -3.27
C ASP A 49 2.32 8.81 -3.30
N GLU A 50 1.72 9.97 -3.11
CA GLU A 50 2.42 11.24 -2.93
C GLU A 50 2.24 11.72 -1.50
N GLU A 51 3.11 12.63 -1.02
CA GLU A 51 2.87 13.32 0.25
C GLU A 51 1.62 14.21 0.14
N TRP A 52 0.95 14.44 1.28
CA TRP A 52 -0.21 15.32 1.33
C TRP A 52 0.16 16.76 0.92
N LYS A 53 -0.59 17.32 -0.03
CA LYS A 53 -0.31 18.65 -0.63
C LYS A 53 -1.53 19.57 -0.64
N LEU A 54 -2.65 19.14 -0.06
CA LEU A 54 -3.86 19.94 -0.03
C LEU A 54 -3.90 20.82 1.24
N PRO A 55 -4.68 21.90 1.21
CA PRO A 55 -4.97 22.72 2.39
C PRO A 55 -5.33 21.90 3.63
N GLU A 56 -4.78 22.31 4.77
CA GLU A 56 -5.08 21.73 6.09
C GLU A 56 -5.95 22.66 6.94
N THR A 57 -6.37 23.82 6.41
CA THR A 57 -7.35 24.68 7.05
C THR A 57 -8.45 25.16 6.11
N LEU A 58 -9.59 25.58 6.68
CA LEU A 58 -10.73 26.03 5.91
C LEU A 58 -10.38 27.29 5.14
N LYS A 59 -9.70 28.25 5.78
CA LYS A 59 -9.33 29.52 5.15
C LYS A 59 -8.40 29.33 3.96
N GLU A 60 -7.47 28.39 4.02
CA GLU A 60 -6.61 28.03 2.88
C GLU A 60 -7.40 27.50 1.67
N THR A 61 -8.58 26.93 1.91
CA THR A 61 -9.48 26.40 0.86
C THR A 61 -10.41 27.47 0.28
N LEU A 62 -10.74 28.50 1.06
CA LEU A 62 -11.68 29.55 0.67
C LEU A 62 -11.04 30.55 -0.31
N LYS A 63 -11.83 31.02 -1.29
CA LYS A 63 -11.40 32.05 -2.24
C LYS A 63 -11.86 33.42 -1.77
N SER A 64 -11.01 34.42 -1.97
CA SER A 64 -11.37 35.84 -1.91
C SER A 64 -12.03 36.29 -0.59
N ILE A 65 -11.43 35.96 0.55
CA ILE A 65 -11.87 36.47 1.86
C ILE A 65 -11.55 37.98 1.95
N PRO A 66 -12.54 38.87 2.13
CA PRO A 66 -12.27 40.29 2.39
C PRO A 66 -11.54 40.46 3.73
N SER A 67 -10.48 41.27 3.76
CA SER A 67 -9.64 41.45 4.96
C SER A 67 -10.43 41.95 6.17
N GLU A 68 -11.48 42.76 5.95
CA GLU A 68 -12.36 43.25 7.02
C GLU A 68 -13.20 42.13 7.65
N MET A 69 -13.50 41.07 6.89
CA MET A 69 -14.34 39.96 7.31
C MET A 69 -13.55 38.76 7.81
N GLU A 70 -12.26 38.66 7.49
CA GLU A 70 -11.39 37.55 7.88
C GLU A 70 -11.42 37.19 9.38
N PRO A 71 -11.45 38.14 10.33
CA PRO A 71 -11.52 37.83 11.76
C PRO A 71 -12.82 37.15 12.19
N ASN A 72 -13.90 37.31 11.40
CA ASN A 72 -15.22 36.76 11.69
C ASN A 72 -15.45 35.38 11.08
N ILE A 73 -14.49 34.88 10.29
CA ILE A 73 -14.57 33.55 9.66
C ILE A 73 -13.76 32.58 10.49
N ASN A 74 -14.41 31.51 10.95
CA ASN A 74 -13.74 30.41 11.65
C ASN A 74 -12.77 29.68 10.72
N ASP A 75 -11.54 29.47 11.19
CA ASP A 75 -10.55 28.67 10.47
C ASP A 75 -10.45 27.27 11.06
N TRP A 76 -11.28 26.38 10.53
CA TRP A 76 -11.30 25.00 10.98
C TRP A 76 -10.09 24.24 10.45
N ARG A 77 -9.46 23.44 11.30
CA ARG A 77 -8.33 22.60 10.92
C ARG A 77 -8.83 21.26 10.38
N LEU A 78 -8.11 20.75 9.39
CA LEU A 78 -8.14 19.39 8.91
C LEU A 78 -6.85 18.70 9.37
N PRO A 79 -6.84 18.02 10.54
CA PRO A 79 -5.66 17.29 10.96
C PRO A 79 -5.41 16.13 10.00
N VAL A 80 -4.28 16.15 9.30
CA VAL A 80 -3.87 15.05 8.40
C VAL A 80 -2.72 14.29 9.04
N VAL A 81 -2.87 12.97 9.09
CA VAL A 81 -1.83 12.03 9.45
C VAL A 81 -1.39 11.33 8.18
N ASP A 82 -0.36 11.88 7.55
CA ASP A 82 0.26 11.31 6.36
C ASP A 82 1.23 10.18 6.76
N LEU A 83 0.91 8.96 6.32
CA LEU A 83 1.69 7.77 6.62
C LEU A 83 3.17 7.89 6.18
N LYS A 84 3.44 8.62 5.09
CA LYS A 84 4.81 8.79 4.56
C LYS A 84 5.68 9.64 5.46
N THR A 85 5.12 10.69 6.04
CA THR A 85 5.88 11.74 6.74
C THR A 85 5.70 11.70 8.26
N MET A 86 4.73 10.92 8.77
CA MET A 86 4.48 10.84 10.19
C MET A 86 5.69 10.31 10.97
N ASP A 87 5.96 10.93 12.12
CA ASP A 87 7.04 10.50 13.01
C ASP A 87 6.61 9.27 13.82
N ALA A 88 7.06 8.09 13.38
CA ALA A 88 6.77 6.81 14.02
C ALA A 88 7.22 6.75 15.51
N ARG A 89 8.16 7.60 15.93
CA ARG A 89 8.63 7.67 17.33
C ARG A 89 7.56 8.16 18.29
N LYS A 90 6.54 8.87 17.78
CA LYS A 90 5.37 9.31 18.56
C LYS A 90 4.42 8.15 18.89
N LEU A 91 4.54 7.03 18.19
CA LEU A 91 3.70 5.85 18.43
C LEU A 91 4.26 5.04 19.60
N MET A 92 3.49 4.97 20.68
CA MET A 92 3.82 4.14 21.86
C MET A 92 3.57 2.65 21.62
N ASN A 93 2.66 2.32 20.70
CA ASN A 93 2.35 0.95 20.34
C ASN A 93 3.37 0.43 19.32
N ARG A 94 4.11 -0.61 19.71
CA ARG A 94 5.14 -1.24 18.86
C ARG A 94 4.59 -1.75 17.53
N ARG A 95 3.41 -2.40 17.52
CA ARG A 95 2.82 -2.93 16.28
C ARG A 95 2.50 -1.82 15.29
N LEU A 96 1.90 -0.73 15.76
CA LEU A 96 1.63 0.43 14.91
C LEU A 96 2.92 1.08 14.41
N ARG A 97 3.95 1.16 15.26
CA ARG A 97 5.27 1.65 14.85
C ARG A 97 5.86 0.78 13.74
N ASP A 98 5.81 -0.55 13.90
CA ASP A 98 6.29 -1.50 12.90
C ASP A 98 5.56 -1.31 11.56
N VAL A 99 4.22 -1.18 11.58
CA VAL A 99 3.41 -0.90 10.37
C VAL A 99 3.89 0.38 9.68
N VAL A 100 4.04 1.48 10.42
CA VAL A 100 4.45 2.77 9.86
C VAL A 100 5.85 2.69 9.27
N GLU A 101 6.84 2.17 10.01
CA GLU A 101 8.22 2.07 9.54
C GLU A 101 8.35 1.17 8.29
N ILE A 102 7.63 0.05 8.26
CA ILE A 102 7.61 -0.85 7.11
C ILE A 102 6.95 -0.16 5.91
N SER A 103 5.79 0.50 6.10
CA SER A 103 5.12 1.24 5.03
C SER A 103 5.99 2.34 4.46
N GLN A 104 6.66 3.12 5.31
CA GLN A 104 7.61 4.17 4.88
C GLN A 104 8.78 3.59 4.09
N SER A 105 9.34 2.47 4.54
CA SER A 105 10.42 1.78 3.83
C SER A 105 9.97 1.25 2.46
N MET A 106 8.74 0.72 2.37
CA MET A 106 8.12 0.28 1.10
C MET A 106 7.89 1.45 0.15
N PHE A 107 7.35 2.58 0.62
CA PHE A 107 7.17 3.79 -0.20
C PHE A 107 8.49 4.35 -0.72
N ALA A 108 9.54 4.29 0.09
CA ALA A 108 10.88 4.73 -0.30
C ALA A 108 11.59 3.73 -1.25
N GLY A 109 11.06 2.52 -1.43
CA GLY A 109 11.77 1.43 -2.09
C GLY A 109 13.06 1.01 -1.35
N SER A 110 13.15 1.29 -0.04
CA SER A 110 14.31 0.99 0.79
C SER A 110 14.31 -0.46 1.23
N TYR A 111 14.86 -1.32 0.39
CA TYR A 111 14.93 -2.76 0.63
C TYR A 111 15.88 -3.13 1.77
N ASP A 112 16.99 -2.40 1.94
CA ASP A 112 17.95 -2.67 3.00
C ASP A 112 17.34 -2.40 4.38
N GLY A 113 16.54 -1.33 4.51
CA GLY A 113 15.82 -1.02 5.75
C GLY A 113 14.75 -2.07 6.09
N LEU A 114 14.12 -2.66 5.09
CA LEU A 114 13.18 -3.77 5.31
C LEU A 114 13.89 -5.08 5.71
N ARG A 115 15.15 -5.27 5.33
CA ARG A 115 15.91 -6.50 5.58
C ARG A 115 16.58 -6.55 6.96
N GLU A 116 16.26 -5.62 7.87
CA GLU A 116 16.81 -5.64 9.23
C GLU A 116 16.44 -6.92 9.99
N ASN A 117 17.37 -7.44 10.79
CA ASN A 117 17.14 -8.66 11.57
C ASN A 117 16.25 -8.39 12.78
N ARG A 118 14.93 -8.35 12.54
CA ARG A 118 13.90 -8.18 13.55
C ARG A 118 12.72 -9.11 13.32
N LYS A 119 12.00 -9.41 14.40
CA LYS A 119 10.74 -10.15 14.36
C LYS A 119 9.57 -9.18 14.34
N ILE A 120 8.65 -9.38 13.41
CA ILE A 120 7.44 -8.58 13.20
C ILE A 120 6.24 -9.51 13.13
N GLU A 121 5.09 -9.07 13.63
CA GLU A 121 3.84 -9.81 13.48
C GLU A 121 3.42 -9.87 12.01
N THR A 122 3.04 -11.05 11.53
CA THR A 122 2.64 -11.27 10.13
C THR A 122 1.55 -10.29 9.70
N GLU A 123 0.56 -10.04 10.56
CA GLU A 123 -0.52 -9.09 10.30
C GLU A 123 -0.05 -7.64 10.19
N SER A 124 0.96 -7.25 10.97
CA SER A 124 1.54 -5.89 10.88
C SER A 124 2.24 -5.69 9.52
N PHE A 125 2.96 -6.70 9.05
CA PHE A 125 3.57 -6.66 7.72
C PHE A 125 2.52 -6.65 6.60
N MET A 126 1.47 -7.49 6.70
CA MET A 126 0.37 -7.51 5.73
C MET A 126 -0.40 -6.19 5.68
N MET A 127 -0.59 -5.54 6.83
CA MET A 127 -1.20 -4.21 6.90
C MET A 127 -0.33 -3.18 6.18
N ALA A 128 0.98 -3.19 6.40
CA ALA A 128 1.90 -2.29 5.71
C ALA A 128 1.91 -2.51 4.19
N ALA A 129 1.89 -3.78 3.74
CA ALA A 129 1.75 -4.14 2.33
C ALA A 129 0.42 -3.64 1.74
N THR A 130 -0.67 -3.71 2.51
CA THR A 130 -1.99 -3.21 2.09
C THR A 130 -2.02 -1.70 1.94
N PHE A 131 -1.52 -0.96 2.93
CA PHE A 131 -1.47 0.52 2.88
C PHE A 131 -0.60 1.07 1.75
N THR A 132 0.39 0.30 1.32
CA THR A 132 1.30 0.67 0.22
C THR A 132 0.89 0.07 -1.12
N CYS A 133 -0.24 -0.66 -1.16
CA CYS A 133 -0.69 -1.39 -2.34
C CYS A 133 0.38 -2.32 -2.94
N THR A 134 1.29 -2.83 -2.11
CA THR A 134 2.35 -3.74 -2.55
C THR A 134 1.77 -5.15 -2.73
N ASN A 135 2.00 -5.77 -3.89
CA ASN A 135 1.44 -7.08 -4.24
C ASN A 135 2.14 -8.24 -3.50
N ILE A 136 1.88 -8.35 -2.20
CA ILE A 136 2.37 -9.42 -1.33
C ILE A 136 1.17 -10.17 -0.76
N ARG A 137 1.15 -11.49 -0.97
CA ARG A 137 0.14 -12.39 -0.41
C ARG A 137 0.68 -13.08 0.82
N ARG A 138 -0.23 -13.62 1.63
CA ARG A 138 0.14 -14.35 2.84
C ARG A 138 1.00 -15.58 2.53
N GLU A 139 0.71 -16.25 1.42
CA GLU A 139 1.49 -17.41 0.94
C GLU A 139 2.93 -17.05 0.56
N ASP A 140 3.22 -15.78 0.28
CA ASP A 140 4.56 -15.32 -0.09
C ASP A 140 5.46 -15.09 1.16
N LEU A 141 4.89 -15.20 2.37
CA LEU A 141 5.58 -15.00 3.65
C LEU A 141 5.83 -16.31 4.39
N PRO A 142 6.81 -16.35 5.32
CA PRO A 142 6.98 -17.49 6.21
C PRO A 142 5.71 -17.81 7.00
N GLU A 143 5.38 -19.10 7.15
CA GLU A 143 4.27 -19.52 7.99
C GLU A 143 4.47 -19.12 9.47
N GLY A 144 3.39 -18.73 10.12
CA GLY A 144 3.36 -18.35 11.52
C GLY A 144 2.79 -16.94 11.77
N ASN A 145 2.69 -16.58 13.04
CA ASN A 145 2.20 -15.26 13.48
C ASN A 145 3.31 -14.21 13.59
N GLU A 146 4.57 -14.64 13.58
CA GLU A 146 5.74 -13.76 13.55
C GLU A 146 6.65 -14.15 12.38
N ILE A 147 7.11 -13.14 11.65
CA ILE A 147 8.09 -13.29 10.58
C ILE A 147 9.44 -12.73 11.02
N ASN A 148 10.51 -13.43 10.66
CA ASN A 148 11.84 -12.83 10.65
C ASN A 148 11.97 -12.03 9.34
N MET A 149 12.19 -10.72 9.44
CA MET A 149 12.20 -9.82 8.29
C MET A 149 13.28 -10.18 7.27
N CYS A 150 14.49 -10.57 7.67
CA CYS A 150 15.51 -11.03 6.72
C CYS A 150 15.01 -12.19 5.87
N LYS A 151 14.45 -13.22 6.52
CA LYS A 151 13.94 -14.42 5.84
C LYS A 151 12.75 -14.11 4.93
N ALA A 152 11.82 -13.30 5.42
CA ALA A 152 10.64 -12.90 4.65
C ALA A 152 11.02 -12.10 3.41
N MET A 153 11.92 -11.12 3.57
CA MET A 153 12.40 -10.32 2.44
C MET A 153 13.18 -11.18 1.45
N ASP A 154 14.04 -12.10 1.90
CA ASP A 154 14.76 -13.02 1.02
C ASP A 154 13.81 -13.90 0.17
N GLN A 155 12.74 -14.42 0.78
CA GLN A 155 11.71 -15.18 0.07
C GLN A 155 10.95 -14.32 -0.95
N LEU A 156 10.53 -13.11 -0.55
CA LEU A 156 9.84 -12.17 -1.43
C LEU A 156 10.71 -11.77 -2.63
N PHE A 157 11.98 -11.47 -2.41
CA PHE A 157 12.90 -11.13 -3.50
C PHE A 157 13.15 -12.31 -4.42
N GLN A 158 13.24 -13.53 -3.88
CA GLN A 158 13.40 -14.71 -4.71
C GLN A 158 12.17 -14.91 -5.60
N ARG A 159 10.96 -14.82 -5.04
CA ARG A 159 9.70 -14.83 -5.82
C ARG A 159 9.72 -13.77 -6.93
N MET A 160 10.01 -12.51 -6.60
CA MET A 160 10.02 -11.41 -7.58
C MET A 160 11.04 -11.65 -8.71
N ARG A 161 12.23 -12.19 -8.39
CA ARG A 161 13.22 -12.57 -9.40
C ARG A 161 12.71 -13.68 -10.31
N ASP A 162 12.08 -14.70 -9.74
CA ASP A 162 11.58 -15.85 -10.51
C ASP A 162 10.39 -15.45 -11.40
N GLU A 163 9.50 -14.58 -10.92
CA GLU A 163 8.45 -13.96 -11.73
C GLU A 163 9.02 -13.11 -12.87
N GLY A 164 10.05 -12.30 -12.59
CA GLY A 164 10.73 -11.51 -13.61
C GLY A 164 11.35 -12.37 -14.71
N LYS A 165 12.00 -13.48 -14.34
CA LYS A 165 12.54 -14.47 -15.29
C LYS A 165 11.43 -15.10 -16.13
N LEU A 166 10.35 -15.55 -15.49
CA LEU A 166 9.20 -16.16 -16.18
C LEU A 166 8.57 -15.18 -17.18
N ASN A 167 8.34 -13.93 -16.78
CA ASN A 167 7.76 -12.91 -17.65
C ASN A 167 8.66 -12.61 -18.85
N THR A 168 9.97 -12.49 -18.61
CA THR A 168 10.96 -12.30 -19.69
C THR A 168 10.93 -13.48 -20.66
N LEU A 169 10.89 -14.71 -20.14
CA LEU A 169 10.81 -15.91 -20.98
C LEU A 169 9.52 -15.97 -21.80
N LYS A 170 8.37 -15.62 -21.21
CA LYS A 170 7.09 -15.52 -21.93
C LYS A 170 7.17 -14.53 -23.08
N GLU A 171 7.75 -13.35 -22.86
CA GLU A 171 7.92 -12.36 -23.93
C GLU A 171 8.87 -12.84 -25.03
N LEU A 172 9.97 -13.51 -24.70
CA LEU A 172 10.86 -14.12 -25.69
C LEU A 172 10.14 -15.19 -26.53
N LEU A 173 9.34 -16.03 -25.88
CA LEU A 173 8.57 -17.06 -26.56
C LEU A 173 7.47 -16.45 -27.45
N LYS A 174 6.81 -15.36 -27.02
CA LYS A 174 5.87 -14.60 -27.87
C LYS A 174 6.56 -14.02 -29.09
N VAL A 175 7.74 -13.41 -28.93
CA VAL A 175 8.52 -12.89 -30.06
C VAL A 175 8.88 -14.01 -31.05
N LYS A 176 9.19 -15.20 -30.53
CA LYS A 176 9.60 -16.34 -31.37
C LYS A 176 8.45 -17.06 -32.05
N LEU A 177 7.34 -17.28 -31.34
CA LEU A 177 6.20 -18.10 -31.78
C LEU A 177 5.01 -17.25 -32.29
N GLY A 178 5.10 -15.93 -32.16
CA GLY A 178 4.04 -14.96 -32.49
C GLY A 178 3.04 -14.79 -31.35
N THR A 179 2.43 -15.87 -30.89
CA THR A 179 1.46 -15.87 -29.78
C THR A 179 1.68 -17.06 -28.87
N LEU A 180 1.30 -16.95 -27.60
CA LEU A 180 1.24 -18.08 -26.67
C LEU A 180 -0.19 -18.44 -26.33
N SER A 181 -0.49 -19.73 -26.35
CA SER A 181 -1.76 -20.27 -25.89
C SER A 181 -1.90 -20.10 -24.38
N ILE A 182 -3.13 -19.84 -23.93
CA ILE A 182 -3.47 -19.76 -22.51
C ILE A 182 -3.05 -21.04 -21.76
N PHE A 183 -3.12 -22.19 -22.45
CA PHE A 183 -2.67 -23.46 -21.92
C PHE A 183 -1.16 -23.45 -21.62
N LEU A 184 -0.33 -23.07 -22.59
CA LEU A 184 1.12 -23.00 -22.40
C LEU A 184 1.51 -21.97 -21.34
N GLU A 185 0.87 -20.79 -21.32
CA GLU A 185 1.14 -19.78 -20.29
C GLU A 185 0.86 -20.31 -18.88
N LYS A 186 -0.21 -21.10 -18.72
CA LYS A 186 -0.54 -21.76 -17.45
C LYS A 186 0.50 -22.81 -17.06
N GLN A 187 0.96 -23.62 -18.02
CA GLN A 187 2.01 -24.62 -17.77
C GLN A 187 3.33 -23.97 -17.36
N LEU A 188 3.74 -22.91 -18.06
CA LEU A 188 4.95 -22.14 -17.71
C LEU A 188 4.87 -21.52 -16.31
N THR A 189 3.68 -21.05 -15.90
CA THR A 189 3.47 -20.47 -14.57
C THR A 189 3.60 -21.51 -13.44
N ASN A 190 3.30 -22.78 -13.73
CA ASN A 190 3.40 -23.87 -12.78
C ASN A 190 4.73 -24.66 -12.88
N ALA A 191 5.57 -24.35 -13.86
CA ALA A 191 6.83 -25.06 -14.09
C ALA A 191 7.88 -24.68 -13.04
N SER A 192 8.76 -25.63 -12.70
CA SER A 192 9.89 -25.37 -11.80
C SER A 192 10.88 -24.41 -12.45
N LEU A 193 11.62 -23.66 -11.63
CA LEU A 193 12.67 -22.76 -12.10
C LEU A 193 13.73 -23.49 -12.95
N GLU A 194 14.05 -24.73 -12.60
CA GLU A 194 14.95 -25.58 -13.39
C GLU A 194 14.43 -25.82 -14.80
N LYS A 195 13.16 -26.19 -14.96
CA LYS A 195 12.52 -26.39 -16.26
C LYS A 195 12.51 -25.09 -17.07
N LEU A 196 12.17 -23.96 -16.44
CA LEU A 196 12.21 -22.64 -17.09
C LEU A 196 13.62 -22.25 -17.56
N ASN A 197 14.67 -22.59 -16.80
CA ASN A 197 16.05 -22.36 -17.22
C ASN A 197 16.42 -23.20 -18.43
N VAL A 198 15.97 -24.46 -18.52
CA VAL A 198 16.21 -25.33 -19.68
C VAL A 198 15.51 -24.77 -20.93
N VAL A 199 14.26 -24.28 -20.81
CA VAL A 199 13.57 -23.60 -21.92
C VAL A 199 14.34 -22.36 -22.35
N THR A 200 14.83 -21.57 -21.40
CA THR A 200 15.62 -20.35 -21.68
C THR A 200 16.89 -20.68 -22.45
N LEU A 201 17.62 -21.72 -22.06
CA LEU A 201 18.85 -22.15 -22.76
C LEU A 201 18.57 -22.70 -24.17
N ASN A 202 17.40 -23.30 -24.37
CA ASN A 202 16.98 -23.84 -25.66
C ASN A 202 16.13 -22.87 -26.49
N ILE A 203 16.06 -21.59 -26.11
CA ILE A 203 15.17 -20.61 -26.75
C ILE A 203 15.39 -20.52 -28.25
N PHE A 204 16.62 -20.65 -28.74
CA PHE A 204 16.94 -20.62 -30.18
C PHE A 204 16.55 -21.90 -30.94
N ASN A 205 16.33 -23.02 -30.24
CA ASN A 205 15.94 -24.30 -30.83
C ASN A 205 14.42 -24.56 -30.82
N ILE A 206 13.66 -23.80 -30.05
CA ILE A 206 12.19 -23.92 -29.94
C ILE A 206 11.50 -23.36 -31.20
N ASN A 207 10.73 -24.15 -31.94
CA ASN A 207 10.01 -23.69 -33.14
C ASN A 207 8.49 -23.81 -33.01
N SER A 208 8.01 -24.42 -31.94
CA SER A 208 6.59 -24.62 -31.65
C SER A 208 6.33 -24.61 -30.14
N GLU A 209 5.07 -24.42 -29.75
CA GLU A 209 4.65 -24.61 -28.36
C GLU A 209 4.91 -26.04 -27.85
N GLU A 210 4.85 -27.03 -28.75
CA GLU A 210 5.08 -28.43 -28.42
C GLU A 210 6.52 -28.69 -27.97
N ASP A 211 7.50 -27.96 -28.54
CA ASP A 211 8.90 -28.03 -28.10
C ASP A 211 9.07 -27.53 -26.67
N VAL A 212 8.31 -26.48 -26.29
CA VAL A 212 8.31 -25.97 -24.92
C VAL A 212 7.67 -26.97 -23.98
N LEU A 213 6.51 -27.53 -24.35
CA LEU A 213 5.79 -28.53 -23.57
C LEU A 213 6.62 -29.80 -23.31
N LYS A 214 7.43 -30.23 -24.28
CA LYS A 214 8.36 -31.36 -24.13
C LYS A 214 9.44 -31.12 -23.06
N ILE A 215 9.79 -29.87 -22.79
CA ILE A 215 10.79 -29.50 -21.78
C ILE A 215 10.14 -29.38 -20.39
N ILE A 216 8.94 -28.81 -20.32
CA ILE A 216 8.31 -28.47 -19.04
C ILE A 216 7.37 -29.55 -18.49
N ASN A 217 6.99 -30.56 -19.28
CA ASN A 217 6.30 -31.76 -18.80
C ASN A 217 7.33 -32.80 -18.34
#